data_AF-A0A3D4KVQ9-F1
#
_entry.id   AF-A0A3D4KVQ9-F1
#
_cell.length_a   1.000
_cell.length_b   1.000
_cell.length_c   1.000
_cell.angle_alpha   90.00
_cell.angle_beta   90.00
_cell.angle_gamma   90.00
#
_symmetry.space_group_name_H-M   'P 1'
#
loop_
_entity.id
_entity.type
_entity.pdbx_description
1 polymer ?
#
loop_
_entity_poly.entity_id
_entity_poly.type
_entity_poly.pdbx_seq_one_letter_code
_entity_poly.pdbx_strand_id
1 'polypeptide(L)'
;AVMNVLMGERYKVATEQTKDLCRGKYGQTVKPMNPEVVAKIIPGETPITCRPADLIEPQMDHFREETAKLVDNPPVEDVLSYALFPQVAADFFKYRKAQQDGVDLTKGNKDAKAYPV
;
A
#
# COMPACT_ATOMS: atom_id res chain seq x y z
N ALA A 1 8.96 9.60 14.91
CA ALA A 1 9.46 10.68 15.80
C ALA A 1 8.40 11.77 16.01
N VAL A 2 7.83 12.34 14.95
CA VAL A 2 6.78 13.39 15.03
C VAL A 2 5.67 13.06 16.03
N MET A 3 5.11 11.85 15.96
CA MET A 3 4.03 11.41 16.88
C MET A 3 4.41 11.50 18.36
N ASN A 4 5.65 11.19 18.73
CA ASN A 4 6.09 11.24 20.13
C ASN A 4 6.14 12.67 20.66
N VAL A 5 6.50 13.62 19.80
CA VAL A 5 6.56 15.05 20.15
C VAL A 5 5.15 15.61 20.30
N LEU A 6 4.28 15.35 19.31
CA LEU A 6 2.89 15.82 19.33
C LEU A 6 2.09 15.25 20.52
N MET A 7 2.34 13.99 20.87
CA MET A 7 1.64 13.33 21.96
C MET A 7 2.23 13.63 23.35
N GLY A 8 3.37 14.33 23.42
CA GLY A 8 4.09 14.65 24.66
C GLY A 8 4.66 13.42 25.40
N GLU A 9 4.57 12.23 24.82
CA GLU A 9 4.98 10.98 25.42
C GLU A 9 5.54 10.03 24.35
N ARG A 10 6.68 9.39 24.65
CA ARG A 10 7.35 8.47 23.72
C ARG A 10 6.55 7.18 23.54
N TYR A 11 6.30 6.81 22.28
CA TYR A 11 5.66 5.56 21.88
C TYR A 11 4.24 5.37 22.45
N LYS A 12 3.56 6.47 22.82
CA LYS A 12 2.14 6.43 23.19
C LYS A 12 1.26 6.02 22.01
N VAL A 13 1.60 6.52 20.82
CA VAL A 13 0.98 6.12 19.55
C VAL A 13 2.10 5.70 18.60
N ALA A 14 2.10 4.43 18.21
CA ALA A 14 3.00 3.89 17.21
C ALA A 14 2.25 3.63 15.90
N THR A 15 2.86 4.02 14.78
CA THR A 15 2.31 3.72 13.44
C THR A 15 2.42 2.23 13.15
N GLU A 16 1.57 1.74 12.25
CA GLU A 16 1.59 0.33 11.86
C GLU A 16 2.95 -0.10 11.32
N GLN A 17 3.61 0.75 10.52
CA GLN A 17 4.96 0.47 10.01
C GLN A 17 6.00 0.36 11.14
N THR A 18 5.85 1.10 12.23
CA THR A 18 6.73 0.97 13.41
C THR A 18 6.49 -0.35 14.13
N LYS A 19 5.22 -0.78 14.25
CA LYS A 19 4.87 -2.09 14.80
C LYS A 19 5.40 -3.22 13.93
N ASP A 20 5.27 -3.10 12.62
CA ASP A 20 5.75 -4.09 11.65
C ASP A 20 7.28 -4.23 11.64
N LEU A 21 8.01 -3.13 11.91
CA LEU A 21 9.43 -3.20 12.23
C LEU A 21 9.70 -4.03 13.49
N CYS A 22 8.97 -3.76 14.58
CA CYS A 22 9.12 -4.54 15.81
C CYS A 22 8.71 -6.02 15.64
N ARG A 23 7.77 -6.31 14.74
CA ARG A 23 7.35 -7.68 14.37
C ARG A 23 8.36 -8.40 13.49
N GLY A 24 9.39 -7.74 12.97
CA GLY A 24 10.38 -8.35 12.08
C GLY A 24 9.95 -8.43 10.62
N LYS A 25 8.85 -7.78 10.19
CA LYS A 25 8.38 -7.79 8.79
C LYS A 25 9.31 -7.09 7.80
N TYR A 26 10.29 -6.36 8.30
CA TYR A 26 11.37 -5.74 7.50
C TYR A 26 12.69 -6.50 7.59
N GLY A 27 12.71 -7.65 8.27
CA GLY A 27 13.91 -8.42 8.56
C GLY A 27 14.57 -8.05 9.88
N GLN A 28 15.79 -8.56 10.09
CA GLN A 28 16.54 -8.39 11.33
C GLN A 28 17.27 -7.04 11.38
N THR A 29 17.10 -6.31 12.48
CA THR A 29 17.83 -5.06 12.71
C THR A 29 19.31 -5.35 13.03
N VAL A 30 20.21 -4.45 12.58
CA VAL A 30 21.67 -4.59 12.80
C VAL A 30 22.03 -4.69 14.29
N LYS A 31 21.27 -4.00 15.14
CA LYS A 31 21.39 -4.05 16.60
C LYS A 31 20.09 -4.55 17.21
N PRO A 32 20.14 -5.21 18.38
CA PRO A 32 18.93 -5.60 19.10
C PRO A 32 18.06 -4.38 19.41
N MET A 33 16.75 -4.53 19.24
CA MET A 33 15.77 -3.51 19.61
C MET A 33 15.66 -3.39 21.13
N ASN A 34 15.30 -2.21 21.62
CA ASN A 34 15.05 -2.02 23.06
C ASN A 34 13.81 -2.84 23.49
N PRO A 35 13.93 -3.79 24.42
CA PRO A 35 12.85 -4.70 24.80
C PRO A 35 11.65 -3.97 25.45
N GLU A 36 11.88 -2.90 26.20
CA GLU A 36 10.80 -2.11 26.81
C GLU A 36 9.95 -1.41 25.74
N VAL A 37 10.62 -0.91 24.69
CA VAL A 37 9.95 -0.26 23.56
C VAL A 37 9.16 -1.28 22.75
N VAL A 38 9.74 -2.46 22.49
CA VAL A 38 9.05 -3.54 21.78
C VAL A 38 7.82 -4.00 22.56
N ALA A 39 7.95 -4.24 23.87
CA ALA A 39 6.83 -4.63 24.73
C ALA A 39 5.71 -3.57 24.79
N LYS A 40 6.06 -2.27 24.70
CA LYS A 40 5.08 -1.17 24.64
C LYS A 40 4.37 -1.07 23.28
N ILE A 41 5.08 -1.34 22.19
CA ILE A 41 4.57 -1.18 20.82
C ILE A 41 3.75 -2.38 20.34
N ILE A 42 4.19 -3.60 20.69
CA ILE A 42 3.56 -4.88 20.33
C ILE A 42 3.39 -5.79 21.57
N PRO A 43 2.46 -5.46 22.48
CA PRO A 43 2.31 -6.21 23.72
C PRO A 43 1.83 -7.65 23.46
N GLY A 44 2.63 -8.63 23.90
CA GLY A 44 2.27 -10.06 23.81
C GLY A 44 2.44 -10.70 22.43
N GLU A 45 2.94 -9.96 21.43
CA GLU A 45 3.21 -10.51 20.11
C GLU A 45 4.63 -11.09 20.04
N THR A 46 4.81 -12.15 19.24
CA THR A 46 6.13 -12.74 18.95
C THR A 46 6.60 -12.28 17.57
N PRO A 47 7.74 -11.58 17.47
CA PRO A 47 8.31 -11.18 16.18
C PRO A 47 8.70 -12.39 15.33
N ILE A 48 8.55 -12.28 14.00
CA ILE A 48 9.04 -13.28 13.07
C ILE A 48 10.56 -13.24 12.99
N THR A 49 11.17 -14.40 12.76
CA THR A 49 12.63 -14.57 12.62
C THR A 49 13.04 -15.08 11.24
N CYS A 50 12.08 -15.51 10.42
CA CYS A 50 12.30 -15.92 9.03
C CYS A 50 12.38 -14.72 8.07
N ARG A 51 12.69 -14.98 6.80
CA ARG A 51 12.59 -13.95 5.76
C ARG A 51 11.11 -13.61 5.57
N PRO A 52 10.69 -12.34 5.68
CA PRO A 52 9.27 -11.97 5.61
C PRO A 52 8.57 -12.42 4.32
N ALA A 53 9.31 -12.47 3.20
CA ALA A 53 8.79 -12.92 1.91
C ALA A 53 8.39 -14.41 1.90
N ASP A 54 8.91 -15.23 2.82
CA ASP A 54 8.58 -16.66 2.89
C ASP A 54 7.14 -16.88 3.39
N LEU A 55 6.53 -15.87 4.02
CA LEU A 55 5.15 -15.89 4.49
C LEU A 55 4.15 -15.34 3.46
N ILE A 56 4.63 -14.89 2.29
CA ILE A 56 3.81 -14.27 1.25
C ILE A 56 3.71 -15.26 0.09
N GLU A 57 2.49 -15.64 -0.27
CA GLU A 57 2.23 -16.50 -1.40
C GLU A 57 2.48 -15.77 -2.74
N PRO A 58 2.76 -16.49 -3.84
CA PRO A 58 2.86 -15.88 -5.17
C PRO A 58 1.53 -15.22 -5.57
N GLN A 59 1.53 -13.90 -5.77
CA GLN A 59 0.33 -13.10 -6.05
C GLN A 59 0.22 -12.62 -7.51
N MET A 60 1.11 -13.05 -8.40
CA MET A 60 1.17 -12.51 -9.77
C MET A 60 -0.12 -12.79 -10.56
N ASP A 61 -0.66 -14.00 -10.46
CA ASP A 61 -1.90 -14.36 -11.16
C ASP A 61 -3.10 -13.58 -10.64
N HIS A 62 -3.15 -13.38 -9.31
CA HIS A 62 -4.15 -12.52 -8.68
C HIS A 62 -4.09 -11.08 -9.22
N PHE A 63 -2.89 -10.48 -9.31
CA PHE A 63 -2.75 -9.13 -9.86
C PHE A 63 -3.10 -9.04 -11.35
N ARG A 64 -2.86 -10.10 -12.13
CA ARG A 64 -3.29 -10.15 -13.54
C ARG A 64 -4.82 -10.11 -13.65
N GLU A 65 -5.52 -10.89 -12.83
CA GLU A 65 -6.99 -10.90 -12.79
C GLU A 65 -7.57 -9.56 -12.36
N GLU A 66 -6.97 -8.90 -11.36
CA GLU A 66 -7.43 -7.58 -10.91
C GLU A 66 -7.16 -6.49 -11.94
N THR A 67 -6.00 -6.50 -12.58
CA THR A 67 -5.64 -5.50 -13.61
C THR A 67 -6.49 -5.68 -14.86
N ALA A 68 -6.85 -6.92 -15.24
CA ALA A 68 -7.72 -7.21 -16.37
C ALA A 68 -9.14 -6.64 -16.21
N LYS A 69 -9.58 -6.33 -14.97
CA LYS A 69 -10.86 -5.64 -14.70
C LYS A 69 -10.77 -4.13 -14.98
N LEU A 70 -9.56 -3.57 -15.04
CA LEU A 70 -9.31 -2.14 -15.16
C LEU A 70 -8.82 -1.74 -16.56
N VAL A 71 -8.05 -2.62 -17.20
CA VAL A 71 -7.41 -2.37 -18.50
C VAL A 71 -7.65 -3.58 -19.40
N ASP A 72 -8.07 -3.32 -20.64
CA ASP A 72 -8.21 -4.35 -21.67
C ASP A 72 -6.81 -4.85 -22.09
N ASN A 73 -6.55 -6.15 -21.96
CA ASN A 73 -5.27 -6.80 -22.28
C ASN A 73 -4.04 -6.11 -21.63
N PRO A 74 -3.93 -6.11 -20.28
CA PRO A 74 -2.88 -5.38 -19.61
C PRO A 74 -1.49 -5.98 -19.93
N PRO A 75 -0.54 -5.16 -20.42
CA PRO A 75 0.86 -5.58 -20.52
C PRO A 75 1.41 -5.86 -19.11
N VAL A 76 2.52 -6.61 -19.04
CA VAL A 76 3.09 -7.05 -17.76
C VAL A 76 3.49 -5.85 -16.88
N GLU A 77 3.90 -4.75 -17.50
CA GLU A 77 4.27 -3.49 -16.87
C GLU A 77 3.10 -2.83 -16.13
N ASP A 78 1.88 -2.91 -16.69
CA ASP A 78 0.68 -2.39 -16.05
C ASP A 78 0.28 -3.26 -14.85
N VAL A 79 0.43 -4.59 -14.97
CA VAL A 79 0.21 -5.52 -13.86
C VAL A 79 1.21 -5.27 -12.73
N LEU A 80 2.48 -5.01 -13.04
CA LEU A 80 3.49 -4.66 -12.03
C LEU A 80 3.22 -3.30 -11.38
N SER A 81 2.78 -2.31 -12.17
CA SER A 81 2.40 -1.00 -11.63
C SER A 81 1.23 -1.12 -10.66
N TYR A 82 0.25 -1.95 -10.99
CA TYR A 82 -0.88 -2.25 -10.11
C TYR A 82 -0.43 -3.01 -8.85
N ALA A 83 0.45 -4.01 -8.98
CA ALA A 83 0.97 -4.77 -7.84
C ALA A 83 1.73 -3.89 -6.83
N LEU A 84 2.46 -2.87 -7.30
CA LEU A 84 3.22 -1.96 -6.44
C LEU A 84 2.34 -0.87 -5.82
N PHE A 85 1.41 -0.30 -6.60
CA PHE A 85 0.57 0.82 -6.17
C PHE A 85 -0.87 0.68 -6.69
N PRO A 86 -1.70 -0.22 -6.12
CA PRO A 86 -3.01 -0.56 -6.69
C PRO A 86 -3.92 0.66 -6.90
N GLN A 87 -3.97 1.56 -5.91
CA GLN A 87 -4.82 2.74 -5.95
C GLN A 87 -4.33 3.78 -6.97
N VAL A 88 -3.02 4.06 -6.99
CA VAL A 88 -2.43 5.03 -7.91
C VAL A 88 -2.50 4.52 -9.35
N ALA A 89 -2.23 3.23 -9.56
CA ALA A 89 -2.33 2.58 -10.86
C ALA A 89 -3.76 2.58 -11.39
N ALA A 90 -4.76 2.26 -10.56
CA ALA A 90 -6.16 2.29 -10.96
C ALA A 90 -6.61 3.68 -11.40
N ASP A 91 -6.21 4.74 -10.69
CA ASP A 91 -6.52 6.11 -11.07
C ASP A 91 -5.75 6.55 -12.32
N PHE A 92 -4.50 6.12 -12.47
CA PHE A 92 -3.72 6.34 -13.69
C PHE A 92 -4.34 5.65 -14.92
N PHE A 93 -4.84 4.41 -14.78
CA PHE A 93 -5.48 3.71 -15.90
C PHE A 93 -6.76 4.39 -16.36
N LYS A 94 -7.57 4.90 -15.42
CA LYS A 94 -8.75 5.73 -15.75
C LYS A 94 -8.34 7.00 -16.48
N TYR A 95 -7.30 7.69 -16.00
CA TYR A 95 -6.78 8.89 -16.65
C TYR A 95 -6.24 8.59 -18.06
N ARG A 96 -5.46 7.53 -18.23
CA ARG A 96 -4.92 7.11 -19.52
C ARG A 96 -6.03 6.79 -20.51
N LYS A 97 -7.07 6.06 -20.07
CA LYS A 97 -8.24 5.75 -20.90
C LYS A 97 -9.00 7.01 -21.30
N ALA A 98 -9.21 7.94 -20.36
CA ALA A 98 -9.84 9.23 -20.65
C ALA A 98 -9.08 10.06 -21.70
N GLN A 99 -7.74 10.04 -21.67
CA GLN A 99 -6.91 10.72 -22.68
C GLN A 99 -6.99 10.04 -24.05
N GLN A 100 -7.12 8.71 -24.10
CA GLN A 100 -7.25 7.95 -25.36
C GLN A 100 -8.64 8.13 -26.00
N ASP A 101 -9.69 8.09 -25.18
CA ASP A 101 -11.08 8.18 -25.63
C ASP A 101 -11.52 9.65 -25.85
N GLY A 102 -10.70 10.63 -25.42
CA GLY A 102 -11.03 12.05 -25.48
C GLY A 102 -12.19 12.45 -24.56
N VAL A 103 -12.53 11.60 -23.58
CA VAL A 103 -13.66 11.77 -22.66
C VAL A 103 -13.15 11.71 -21.23
N ASP A 104 -13.09 12.87 -20.58
CA ASP A 104 -12.61 12.97 -19.20
C ASP A 104 -13.77 12.86 -18.19
N LEU A 105 -13.95 11.65 -17.64
CA LEU A 105 -14.97 11.38 -16.62
C LEU A 105 -14.85 12.25 -15.36
N THR A 106 -13.72 12.92 -15.13
CA THR A 106 -13.55 13.86 -13.99
C THR A 106 -14.09 15.27 -14.29
N LYS A 107 -14.29 15.61 -15.56
CA LYS A 107 -14.94 16.88 -15.99
C LYS A 107 -16.46 16.78 -16.11
N GLY A 108 -17.02 15.58 -15.99
CA GLY A 108 -18.45 15.36 -16.01
C GLY A 108 -19.12 15.91 -14.75
N ASN A 109 -19.82 17.04 -14.88
CA ASN A 109 -20.63 17.58 -13.79
C ASN A 109 -21.91 16.73 -13.64
N LYS A 110 -21.93 15.84 -12.63
CA LYS A 110 -23.06 14.95 -12.34
C LYS A 110 -24.35 15.69 -11.98
N ASP A 111 -24.24 16.91 -11.42
CA ASP A 111 -25.40 17.73 -11.04
C ASP A 111 -26.04 18.43 -12.24
N ALA A 112 -25.24 18.76 -13.26
CA ALA A 112 -25.71 19.46 -14.47
C ALA A 112 -26.16 18.50 -15.60
N LYS A 113 -26.05 17.17 -15.43
CA LYS A 113 -26.25 16.17 -16.50
C LYS A 113 -25.47 16.50 -17.79
N ALA A 114 -24.34 17.19 -17.66
CA ALA A 114 -23.48 17.51 -18.80
C ALA A 114 -22.54 16.33 -19.03
N TYR A 115 -22.54 15.80 -20.24
CA TYR A 115 -21.61 14.74 -20.63
C TYR A 115 -20.17 15.26 -20.53
N PRO A 116 -19.25 14.47 -19.96
CA PRO A 116 -17.84 14.78 -20.04
C PRO A 116 -17.43 14.79 -21.50
N VAL A 117 -17.09 15.96 -22.02
CA VAL A 117 -16.28 16.13 -23.24
C VAL A 117 -14.88 16.55 -22.83
#